data_AF-A0A248UA47-F1
#
_entry.id   AF-A0A248UA47-F1
#
_cell.length_a   1.000
_cell.length_b   1.000
_cell.length_c   1.000
_cell.angle_alpha   90.00
_cell.angle_beta   90.00
_cell.angle_gamma   90.00
#
_symmetry.space_group_name_H-M   'P 1'
#
loop_
_entity.id
_entity.type
_entity.pdbx_description
1 polymer ?
#
loop_
_entity_poly.entity_id
_entity_poly.type
_entity_poly.pdbx_seq_one_letter_code
_entity_poly.pdbx_strand_id
1 'polypeptide(L)' 'MSPEPKVKAVRPFTLSDTEAACASNFEDGWLAWELISVRPIQTTDRILAARGIYNVDWQSPDNF' A
#
# COMPACT_ATOMS: atom_id res chain seq x y z
N MET A 1 -18.83 3.64 -6.17
CA MET A 1 -17.43 4.04 -6.48
C MET A 1 -16.76 4.48 -5.20
N SER A 2 -16.01 3.59 -4.56
CA SER A 2 -15.41 3.86 -3.26
C SER A 2 -14.00 4.47 -3.46
N PRO A 3 -13.64 5.53 -2.71
CA PRO A 3 -12.47 6.36 -3.02
C PRO A 3 -11.15 5.59 -2.92
N GLU A 4 -10.23 5.87 -3.83
CA GLU A 4 -8.87 5.32 -3.85
C GLU A 4 -8.09 5.75 -2.60
N PRO A 5 -7.14 4.92 -2.11
CA PRO A 5 -6.23 5.34 -1.06
C PRO A 5 -5.44 6.57 -1.52
N LYS A 6 -5.32 7.56 -0.65
CA LYS A 6 -4.64 8.82 -0.99
C LYS A 6 -3.28 8.87 -0.31
N VAL A 7 -2.28 9.35 -1.03
CA VAL A 7 -0.98 9.68 -0.44
C VAL A 7 -1.12 11.00 0.31
N LYS A 8 -0.97 10.95 1.64
CA LYS A 8 -0.94 12.14 2.49
C LYS A 8 0.42 12.83 2.42
N ALA A 9 1.49 12.06 2.50
CA ALA A 9 2.86 12.56 2.47
C ALA A 9 3.82 11.51 1.92
N VAL A 10 4.92 12.00 1.33
CA VAL A 10 6.12 11.22 1.05
C VAL A 10 7.27 11.93 1.76
N ARG A 11 7.96 11.22 2.65
CA ARG A 11 9.04 11.78 3.49
C ARG A 11 10.23 10.82 3.54
N PRO A 12 11.41 11.26 4.02
CA PRO A 12 12.49 10.34 4.34
C PRO A 12 12.00 9.24 5.27
N PHE A 13 12.34 8.00 4.93
CA PHE A 13 12.23 6.87 5.82
C PHE A 13 13.32 7.00 6.88
N THR A 14 12.98 6.76 8.13
CA THR A 14 13.94 6.79 9.24
C THR A 14 14.04 5.43 9.90
N LEU A 15 15.07 5.22 10.71
CA LEU A 15 15.24 3.97 11.46
C LEU A 15 14.00 3.60 12.31
N SER A 16 13.27 4.58 12.82
CA SER A 16 12.04 4.35 13.60
C SER A 16 10.88 3.78 12.77
N ASP A 17 10.89 3.93 11.45
CA ASP A 17 9.86 3.37 10.58
C ASP A 17 10.07 1.86 10.33
N THR A 18 11.25 1.31 10.63
CA THR A 18 11.64 -0.08 10.33
C THR A 18 10.66 -1.10 10.92
N GLU A 19 10.28 -0.92 12.19
CA GLU A 19 9.34 -1.81 12.88
C GLU A 19 7.95 -1.75 12.24
N ALA A 20 7.42 -0.54 12.03
CA ALA A 20 6.09 -0.34 11.42
C ALA A 20 6.01 -0.84 9.96
N ALA A 21 7.14 -0.81 9.24
CA ALA A 21 7.26 -1.33 7.88
C ALA A 21 7.51 -2.84 7.81
N CYS A 22 7.67 -3.52 8.96
CA CYS A 22 8.14 -4.90 9.03
C CYS A 22 9.42 -5.13 8.20
N ALA A 23 10.29 -4.13 8.14
CA ALA A 23 11.54 -4.19 7.37
C ALA A 23 12.64 -4.85 8.21
N SER A 24 13.52 -5.61 7.56
CA SER A 24 14.69 -6.22 8.20
C SER A 24 15.93 -5.31 8.22
N ASN A 25 15.92 -4.22 7.47
CA ASN A 25 17.02 -3.27 7.34
C ASN A 25 16.52 -1.86 7.00
N PHE A 26 17.43 -0.90 7.09
CA PHE A 26 17.23 0.50 6.76
C PHE A 26 18.47 1.03 6.01
N GLU A 27 18.26 1.86 5.00
CA GLU A 27 19.31 2.59 4.29
C GLU A 27 18.89 4.04 4.04
N ASP A 28 19.87 4.96 4.12
CA ASP A 28 19.64 6.37 3.85
C ASP A 28 19.15 6.59 2.41
N GLY A 29 18.18 7.51 2.26
CA GLY A 29 17.56 7.83 0.98
C GLY A 29 16.28 7.06 0.68
N TRP A 30 15.91 6.06 1.51
CA TRP A 30 14.60 5.43 1.43
C TRP A 30 13.48 6.42 1.75
N LEU A 31 12.28 6.17 1.20
CA LEU A 31 11.10 7.02 1.38
C LEU A 31 9.98 6.27 2.10
N ALA A 32 9.36 6.93 3.07
CA ALA A 32 8.13 6.49 3.70
C ALA A 32 6.93 7.18 3.03
N TRP A 33 5.96 6.36 2.59
CA TRP A 33 4.71 6.83 1.99
C TRP A 33 3.59 6.72 3.02
N GLU A 34 3.04 7.85 3.44
CA GLU A 34 1.92 7.90 4.38
C GLU A 34 0.60 7.83 3.61
N LEU A 35 -0.14 6.73 3.78
CA LEU A 35 -1.43 6.52 3.13
C LEU A 35 -2.59 6.89 4.07
N ILE A 36 -3.61 7.54 3.51
CA ILE A 36 -4.90 7.79 4.18
C ILE A 36 -6.04 7.21 3.35
N SER A 37 -7.21 7.07 3.98
CA SER A 37 -8.41 6.49 3.34
C SER A 37 -8.22 5.01 2.90
N VAL A 38 -7.43 4.24 3.67
CA VAL A 38 -7.24 2.80 3.45
C VAL A 38 -8.47 2.04 3.94
N ARG A 39 -8.99 1.12 3.12
CA ARG A 39 -10.11 0.24 3.47
C ARG A 39 -9.81 -1.22 3.11
N PRO A 40 -10.33 -2.20 3.88
CA PRO A 40 -10.30 -3.60 3.46
C PRO A 40 -11.10 -3.80 2.16
N ILE A 41 -10.59 -4.65 1.28
CA ILE A 41 -11.31 -5.11 0.09
C ILE A 41 -11.81 -6.54 0.35
N GLN A 42 -13.08 -6.79 0.10
CA GLN A 42 -13.69 -8.12 0.18
C GLN A 42 -13.76 -8.72 -1.22
N THR A 43 -12.79 -9.58 -1.58
CA THR A 43 -12.79 -10.32 -2.85
C THR A 43 -12.18 -11.71 -2.63
N THR A 44 -12.60 -12.69 -3.44
CA THR A 44 -11.99 -14.02 -3.52
C THR A 44 -11.00 -14.14 -4.68
N ASP A 45 -10.79 -13.06 -5.45
CA ASP A 45 -9.88 -13.04 -6.59
C ASP A 45 -8.45 -13.33 -6.14
N ARG A 46 -7.77 -14.21 -6.89
CA ARG A 46 -6.34 -14.49 -6.68
C ARG A 46 -5.51 -13.50 -7.51
N ILE A 47 -4.67 -12.73 -6.83
CA ILE A 47 -3.76 -11.77 -7.45
C ILE A 47 -2.31 -12.27 -7.35
N LEU A 48 -1.53 -12.09 -8.41
CA LEU A 48 -0.11 -12.47 -8.46
C LEU A 48 0.71 -11.56 -7.55
N ALA A 49 1.38 -12.09 -6.51
CA ALA A 49 2.31 -11.32 -5.69
C ALA A 49 3.66 -11.08 -6.41
N ALA A 50 3.71 -10.05 -7.26
CA ALA A 50 4.91 -9.63 -7.99
C ALA A 50 5.65 -8.46 -7.32
N ARG A 51 6.94 -8.29 -7.62
CA ARG A 51 7.75 -7.13 -7.16
C ARG A 51 7.41 -5.89 -7.99
N GLY A 52 7.41 -4.73 -7.35
CA GLY A 52 7.12 -3.43 -7.97
C GLY A 52 5.66 -3.00 -7.82
N ILE A 53 5.31 -1.87 -8.42
CA ILE A 53 3.93 -1.35 -8.45
C ILE A 53 3.36 -1.68 -9.83
N TYR A 54 2.23 -2.37 -9.85
CA TYR A 54 1.58 -2.81 -11.08
C TYR A 54 0.06 -2.71 -10.95
N ASN A 55 -0.61 -2.62 -12.10
CA ASN A 55 -2.06 -2.59 -12.17
C ASN A 55 -2.62 -4.01 -12.01
N VAL A 56 -3.75 -4.12 -11.32
CA VAL A 56 -4.47 -5.37 -11.10
C VAL A 56 -5.94 -5.17 -11.37
N ASP A 57 -6.53 -6.12 -12.08
CA ASP A 57 -7.97 -6.18 -12.28
C ASP A 57 -8.58 -7.06 -11.18
N TRP A 58 -9.65 -6.59 -10.55
CA TRP A 58 -10.38 -7.33 -9.52
C TRP A 58 -11.87 -6.98 -9.58
N GLN A 59 -12.72 -7.92 -9.17
CA GLN A 59 -14.17 -7.73 -9.14
C GLN A 59 -14.58 -7.06 -7.83
N SER A 60 -15.05 -5.81 -7.91
CA SER A 60 -15.57 -5.11 -6.75
C SER A 60 -16.95 -5.65 -6.35
N PRO A 61 -17.22 -5.87 -5.05
CA PRO A 61 -18.55 -6.28 -4.59
C PRO A 61 -19.62 -5.20 -4.81
N ASP A 62 -19.25 -3.98 -5.20
CA ASP A 62 -20.18 -2.91 -5.54
C ASP A 62 -20.72 -3.11 -6.98
N ASN A 63 -21.67 -4.04 -7.11
CA ASN A 63 -22.65 -4.10 -8.19
C ASN A 63 -24.03 -4.39 -7.58
N PHE A 64 -24.65 -3.40 -6.94
CA PHE A 64 -26.10 -3.23 -6.78
C PHE A 64 -26.43 -1.74 -6.70
#